data_AF-A0A8H8D0G1-F1
#
_entry.id   AF-A0A8H8D0G1-F1
#
_cell.length_a   1.000
_cell.length_b   1.000
_cell.length_c   1.000
_cell.angle_alpha   90.00
_cell.angle_beta   90.00
_cell.angle_gamma   90.00
#
_symmetry.space_group_name_H-M   'P 1'
#
loop_
_entity.id
_entity.type
_entity.pdbx_description
1 polymer ?
#
loop_
_entity_poly.entity_id
_entity_poly.type
_entity_poly.pdbx_seq_one_letter_code
_entity_poly.pdbx_strand_id
1 'polypeptide(L)'
;MQCFVYLIASACINVILSVTALESSKEHQPAARDLQQLVNNLRTDPNGLFHIGNDGILRSYDKDNNVIDYARLDSAELKSLAKRYSKDEENLIALWENADSSMIDEAQIWSPEPLKNSMSLGASAVSPNVDQLANVLAPRLDDCSRLGCYRHPDCEAQDPHCHHCVHDGVNFFGKCDL
;
A
#
# COMPACT_ATOMS: atom_id res chain seq x y z
N MET A 1 -65.29 28.33 -19.69
CA MET A 1 -63.95 28.12 -19.10
C MET A 1 -63.97 28.75 -17.71
N GLN A 2 -64.75 28.19 -16.77
CA GLN A 2 -64.42 27.08 -15.84
C GLN A 2 -63.13 27.40 -15.05
N CYS A 3 -63.09 27.58 -13.73
CA CYS A 3 -64.01 27.30 -12.62
C CYS A 3 -63.86 28.47 -11.60
N PHE A 4 -64.91 29.08 -11.06
CA PHE A 4 -65.71 28.63 -9.90
C PHE A 4 -64.88 27.96 -8.78
N VAL A 5 -65.01 28.24 -7.49
CA VAL A 5 -65.71 29.26 -6.70
C VAL A 5 -65.35 28.89 -5.24
N TYR A 6 -64.91 29.87 -4.45
CA TYR A 6 -65.10 30.04 -2.99
C TYR A 6 -64.75 28.90 -2.02
N LEU A 7 -64.01 29.23 -0.95
CA LEU A 7 -64.56 29.22 0.42
C LEU A 7 -63.58 29.91 1.39
N ILE A 8 -63.93 31.16 1.68
CA ILE A 8 -63.85 31.89 2.96
C ILE A 8 -63.17 31.24 4.18
N ALA A 9 -62.28 32.06 4.74
CA ALA A 9 -62.12 32.39 6.16
C ALA A 9 -61.17 31.58 7.06
N SER A 10 -60.36 32.37 7.75
CA SER A 10 -59.98 32.25 9.17
C SER A 10 -58.58 31.69 9.48
N ALA A 11 -57.69 32.65 9.70
CA ALA A 11 -56.72 32.75 10.79
C ALA A 11 -56.02 31.49 11.36
N CYS A 12 -54.69 31.62 11.40
CA CYS A 12 -53.76 31.02 12.37
C CYS A 12 -53.62 29.49 12.34
N ILE A 13 -52.44 29.03 11.95
CA ILE A 13 -51.53 28.22 12.79
C ILE A 13 -50.18 28.18 12.06
N ASN A 14 -49.14 28.70 12.72
CA ASN A 14 -47.76 28.42 12.37
C ASN A 14 -47.52 26.91 12.52
N VAL A 15 -47.18 26.21 11.43
CA VAL A 15 -46.50 24.91 11.52
C VAL A 15 -45.05 25.10 11.06
N ILE A 16 -44.24 25.33 12.09
CA ILE A 16 -42.85 24.91 12.32
C ILE A 16 -42.15 24.15 11.18
N LEU A 17 -40.97 24.68 10.83
CA LEU A 17 -39.74 24.05 10.35
C LEU A 17 -39.80 22.57 9.95
N SER A 18 -39.36 22.30 8.71
CA SER A 18 -38.24 21.38 8.44
C SER A 18 -37.89 21.41 6.95
N VAL A 19 -37.08 22.38 6.55
CA VAL A 19 -36.31 22.22 5.31
C VAL A 19 -35.06 21.46 5.71
N THR A 20 -35.02 20.22 5.28
CA THR A 20 -34.01 19.20 5.53
C THR A 20 -32.60 19.76 5.42
N ALA A 21 -31.80 19.58 6.47
CA ALA A 21 -30.36 19.69 6.37
C ALA A 21 -29.89 18.77 5.24
N LEU A 22 -29.20 19.34 4.25
CA LEU A 22 -28.34 18.56 3.35
C LEU A 22 -27.19 18.07 4.21
N GLU A 23 -27.38 16.95 4.90
CA GLU A 23 -26.26 16.19 5.43
C GLU A 23 -25.49 15.67 4.22
N SER A 24 -24.43 16.40 3.88
CA SER A 24 -23.35 15.89 3.07
C SER A 24 -22.84 14.64 3.77
N SER A 25 -23.31 13.47 3.32
CA SER A 25 -22.76 12.19 3.72
C SER A 25 -21.32 12.17 3.22
N LYS A 26 -20.39 12.61 4.07
CA LYS A 26 -18.99 12.29 3.91
C LYS A 26 -18.92 10.77 4.01
N GLU A 27 -18.85 10.12 2.85
CA GLU A 27 -18.57 8.70 2.73
C GLU A 27 -17.40 8.40 3.68
N HIS A 28 -17.67 7.61 4.72
CA HIS A 28 -16.67 7.21 5.68
C HIS A 28 -15.82 6.14 4.99
N GLN A 29 -14.93 6.60 4.09
CA GLN A 29 -13.89 5.74 3.56
C GLN A 29 -13.06 5.26 4.76
N PRO A 30 -12.89 3.94 4.95
CA PRO A 30 -12.03 3.44 6.00
C PRO A 30 -10.65 4.07 5.83
N ALA A 31 -10.02 4.45 6.94
CA ALA A 31 -8.66 4.98 6.89
C ALA A 31 -7.76 3.94 6.19
N ALA A 32 -6.96 4.40 5.22
CA ALA A 32 -6.02 3.54 4.51
C ALA A 32 -5.19 2.75 5.53
N ARG A 33 -5.09 1.43 5.34
CA ARG A 33 -4.26 0.59 6.21
C ARG A 33 -2.81 1.02 6.05
N ASP A 34 -2.09 1.15 7.17
CA ASP A 34 -0.65 1.31 7.08
C ASP A 34 -0.02 -0.01 6.66
N LEU A 35 1.14 0.04 6.02
CA LEU A 35 1.82 -1.15 5.54
C LEU A 35 2.04 -2.17 6.65
N GLN A 36 2.44 -1.74 7.84
CA GLN A 36 2.65 -2.65 8.96
C GLN A 36 1.40 -3.50 9.24
N GLN A 37 0.21 -2.92 9.10
CA GLN A 37 -1.05 -3.67 9.21
C GLN A 37 -1.27 -4.60 8.01
N LEU A 38 -0.86 -4.21 6.81
CA LEU A 38 -0.95 -5.05 5.62
C LEU A 38 -0.04 -6.28 5.76
N VAL A 39 1.25 -6.09 6.02
CA VAL A 39 2.25 -7.17 6.08
C VAL A 39 2.03 -8.11 7.27
N ASN A 40 1.61 -7.60 8.44
CA ASN A 40 1.31 -8.43 9.61
C ASN A 40 0.14 -9.40 9.38
N ASN A 41 -0.73 -9.10 8.41
CA ASN A 41 -1.87 -9.95 8.07
C ASN A 41 -1.57 -10.92 6.93
N LEU A 42 -0.38 -10.86 6.33
CA LEU A 42 0.06 -11.77 5.28
C LEU A 42 0.92 -12.90 5.85
N ARG A 43 0.76 -14.10 5.29
CA ARG A 43 1.70 -15.19 5.49
C ARG A 43 3.07 -14.80 4.93
N THR A 44 4.10 -14.96 5.75
CA THR A 44 5.47 -14.55 5.44
C THR A 44 6.41 -15.75 5.45
N ASP A 45 7.28 -15.86 4.45
CA ASP A 45 8.42 -16.77 4.47
C ASP A 45 9.67 -16.02 4.99
N PRO A 46 10.44 -16.57 5.94
CA PRO A 46 11.64 -15.91 6.47
C PRO A 46 12.72 -15.61 5.42
N ASN A 47 12.73 -16.32 4.30
CA ASN A 47 13.63 -16.11 3.16
C ASN A 47 12.88 -15.53 1.94
N GLY A 48 11.68 -15.02 2.18
CA GLY A 48 10.80 -14.42 1.18
C GLY A 48 11.06 -12.94 0.92
N LEU A 49 10.09 -12.30 0.29
CA LEU A 49 9.98 -10.85 0.12
C LEU A 49 8.51 -10.43 -0.03
N PHE A 50 8.24 -9.14 0.15
CA PHE A 50 7.00 -8.52 -0.29
C PHE A 50 7.20 -7.73 -1.57
N HIS A 51 6.18 -7.70 -2.42
CA HIS A 51 6.21 -6.92 -3.66
C HIS A 51 4.84 -6.32 -3.99
N ILE A 52 4.81 -5.02 -4.23
CA ILE A 52 3.65 -4.27 -4.68
C ILE A 52 3.69 -4.23 -6.21
N GLY A 53 2.74 -4.91 -6.85
CA GLY A 53 2.62 -4.91 -8.30
C GLY A 53 1.92 -3.65 -8.83
N ASN A 54 2.15 -3.36 -10.12
CA ASN A 54 1.45 -2.30 -10.85
C ASN A 54 -0.06 -2.55 -10.99
N ASP A 55 -0.50 -3.75 -10.65
CA ASP A 55 -1.90 -4.17 -10.55
C ASP A 55 -2.53 -3.84 -9.19
N GLY A 56 -1.81 -3.16 -8.30
CA GLY A 56 -2.31 -2.73 -7.00
C GLY A 56 -2.41 -3.87 -5.99
N ILE A 57 -1.61 -4.92 -6.17
CA ILE A 57 -1.62 -6.09 -5.29
C ILE A 57 -0.28 -6.19 -4.57
N LEU A 58 -0.34 -6.18 -3.24
CA LEU A 58 0.77 -6.56 -2.38
C LEU A 58 0.82 -8.09 -2.31
N ARG A 59 1.91 -8.68 -2.79
CA ARG A 59 2.14 -10.13 -2.78
C ARG A 59 3.25 -10.48 -1.81
N SER A 60 3.05 -11.57 -1.08
CA SER A 60 4.08 -12.25 -0.29
C SER A 60 4.67 -13.39 -1.11
N TYR A 61 5.98 -13.43 -1.25
CA TYR A 61 6.70 -14.46 -1.99
C TYR A 61 7.55 -15.31 -1.05
N ASP A 62 7.67 -16.61 -1.35
CA ASP A 62 8.62 -17.48 -0.68
C ASP A 62 10.05 -17.39 -1.27
N LYS A 63 10.96 -18.21 -0.74
CA LYS A 63 12.35 -18.31 -1.22
C LYS A 63 12.49 -18.73 -2.69
N ASP A 64 11.50 -19.46 -3.21
CA ASP A 64 11.49 -20.00 -4.57
C ASP A 64 10.70 -19.09 -5.54
N ASN A 65 10.28 -17.91 -5.06
CA ASN A 65 9.47 -16.91 -5.77
C ASN A 65 8.04 -17.38 -6.10
N ASN A 66 7.46 -18.29 -5.31
CA ASN A 66 6.03 -18.55 -5.40
C ASN A 66 5.27 -17.53 -4.56
N VAL A 67 4.11 -17.07 -5.07
CA VAL A 67 3.19 -16.26 -4.29
C VAL A 67 2.55 -17.15 -3.22
N ILE A 68 2.73 -16.79 -1.96
CA ILE A 68 2.21 -17.52 -0.80
C ILE A 68 1.09 -16.77 -0.08
N ASP A 69 0.94 -15.47 -0.31
CA ASP A 69 -0.21 -14.70 0.16
C ASP A 69 -0.36 -13.38 -0.62
N TYR A 70 -1.49 -12.71 -0.48
CA TYR A 70 -1.71 -11.41 -1.09
C TYR A 70 -2.70 -10.52 -0.34
N ALA A 71 -2.56 -9.21 -0.54
CA ALA A 71 -3.55 -8.21 -0.20
C ALA A 71 -3.86 -7.34 -1.42
N ARG A 72 -5.15 -7.13 -1.68
CA ARG A 72 -5.61 -6.10 -2.62
C ARG A 72 -5.49 -4.74 -1.95
N LEU A 73 -4.84 -3.81 -2.64
CA LEU A 73 -4.67 -2.44 -2.17
C LEU A 73 -5.65 -1.52 -2.89
N ASP A 74 -6.22 -0.57 -2.16
CA ASP A 74 -7.01 0.50 -2.74
C ASP A 74 -6.13 1.71 -3.15
N SER A 75 -6.74 2.67 -3.85
CA SER A 75 -6.04 3.88 -4.32
C SER A 75 -5.46 4.72 -3.17
N ALA A 76 -6.11 4.76 -2.00
CA ALA A 76 -5.62 5.54 -0.87
C ALA A 76 -4.40 4.86 -0.23
N GLU A 77 -4.43 3.52 -0.13
CA GLU A 77 -3.31 2.70 0.34
C GLU A 77 -2.10 2.82 -0.60
N LEU A 78 -2.31 2.70 -1.91
CA LEU A 78 -1.25 2.85 -2.91
C LEU A 78 -0.58 4.23 -2.84
N LYS A 79 -1.35 5.31 -2.68
CA LYS A 79 -0.81 6.67 -2.51
C LYS A 79 0.00 6.80 -1.22
N SER A 80 -0.50 6.22 -0.12
CA SER A 80 0.21 6.22 1.17
C SER A 80 1.55 5.49 1.06
N LEU A 81 1.56 4.33 0.40
CA LEU A 81 2.75 3.52 0.18
C LEU A 81 3.75 4.20 -0.75
N ALA A 82 3.28 4.89 -1.80
CA ALA A 82 4.15 5.59 -2.73
C ALA A 82 5.00 6.67 -2.02
N LYS A 83 4.39 7.40 -1.10
CA LYS A 83 5.06 8.40 -0.26
C LYS A 83 6.12 7.81 0.67
N ARG A 84 5.93 6.57 1.14
CA ARG A 84 6.89 5.86 1.98
C ARG A 84 8.07 5.33 1.16
N TYR A 85 7.79 4.73 0.00
CA TYR A 85 8.77 3.92 -0.73
C TYR A 85 9.46 4.59 -1.90
N SER A 86 8.90 5.66 -2.46
CA SER A 86 9.56 6.36 -3.56
C SER A 86 10.07 7.73 -3.12
N LYS A 87 11.29 8.06 -3.55
CA LYS A 87 11.74 9.46 -3.57
C LYS A 87 11.10 10.25 -4.72
N ASP A 88 10.53 9.53 -5.66
CA ASP A 88 9.81 9.99 -6.84
C ASP A 88 8.35 9.54 -6.71
N GLU A 89 7.68 10.09 -5.69
CA GLU A 89 6.30 9.75 -5.29
C GLU A 89 5.34 9.94 -6.47
N GLU A 90 5.47 11.06 -7.20
CA GLU A 90 4.58 11.40 -8.33
C GLU A 90 4.63 10.33 -9.43
N ASN A 91 5.82 9.85 -9.80
CA ASN A 91 5.94 8.81 -10.80
C ASN A 91 5.38 7.47 -10.31
N LEU A 92 5.59 7.11 -9.04
CA LEU A 92 5.04 5.86 -8.50
C LEU A 92 3.51 5.92 -8.36
N ILE A 93 2.96 7.08 -7.97
CA ILE A 93 1.51 7.31 -7.97
C ILE A 93 0.96 7.22 -9.39
N ALA A 94 1.59 7.83 -10.39
CA ALA A 94 1.15 7.77 -11.78
C ALA A 94 1.17 6.33 -12.33
N LEU A 95 2.15 5.52 -11.93
CA LEU A 95 2.21 4.10 -12.28
C LEU A 95 1.07 3.29 -11.68
N TRP A 96 0.64 3.63 -10.46
CA TRP A 96 -0.43 2.95 -9.74
C TRP A 96 -1.82 3.60 -9.89
N GLU A 97 -1.93 4.74 -10.57
CA GLU A 97 -3.16 5.54 -10.66
C GLU A 97 -4.32 4.73 -11.25
N ASN A 98 -4.01 3.86 -12.21
CA ASN A 98 -4.99 3.03 -12.91
C ASN A 98 -5.04 1.59 -12.37
N ALA A 99 -4.37 1.31 -11.25
CA ALA A 99 -4.41 0.00 -10.63
C ALA A 99 -5.79 -0.20 -9.97
N ASP A 100 -6.64 -1.00 -10.61
CA ASP A 100 -7.87 -1.48 -10.01
C ASP A 100 -7.68 -2.94 -9.58
N SER A 101 -7.21 -3.10 -8.35
CA SER A 101 -6.97 -4.41 -7.77
C SER A 101 -8.25 -5.24 -7.69
N SER A 102 -9.46 -4.67 -7.70
CA SER A 102 -10.71 -5.44 -7.66
C SER A 102 -11.03 -6.19 -8.95
N MET A 103 -10.50 -5.71 -10.07
CA MET A 103 -10.72 -6.25 -11.41
C MET A 103 -9.76 -7.39 -11.78
N ILE A 104 -8.79 -7.70 -10.90
CA ILE A 104 -7.78 -8.74 -11.13
C ILE A 104 -8.33 -10.10 -10.72
N ASP A 105 -8.39 -11.03 -11.67
CA ASP A 105 -8.77 -12.42 -11.41
C ASP A 105 -7.80 -13.08 -10.43
N GLU A 106 -8.33 -13.83 -9.47
CA GLU A 106 -7.52 -14.47 -8.43
C GLU A 106 -6.43 -15.40 -8.99
N ALA A 107 -6.69 -16.10 -10.10
CA ALA A 107 -5.69 -16.93 -10.76
C ALA A 107 -4.44 -16.12 -11.21
N GLN A 108 -4.64 -14.87 -11.64
CA GLN A 108 -3.54 -13.97 -12.05
C GLN A 108 -2.76 -13.46 -10.84
N ILE A 109 -3.37 -13.45 -9.65
CA ILE A 109 -2.71 -13.04 -8.41
C ILE A 109 -1.64 -14.05 -8.01
N TRP A 110 -2.02 -15.33 -8.04
CA TRP A 110 -1.16 -16.45 -7.67
C TRP A 110 -0.11 -16.79 -8.74
N SER A 111 -0.35 -16.37 -9.98
CA SER A 111 0.57 -16.57 -11.11
C SER A 111 0.78 -15.25 -11.88
N PRO A 112 1.46 -14.26 -11.28
CA PRO A 112 1.70 -12.98 -11.92
C PRO A 112 2.64 -13.11 -13.13
N GLU A 113 2.65 -12.11 -14.01
CA GLU A 113 3.73 -11.99 -14.98
C GLU A 113 5.08 -11.98 -14.24
N PRO A 114 6.13 -12.61 -14.80
CA PRO A 114 7.46 -12.58 -14.19
C PRO A 114 7.88 -11.14 -13.89
N LEU A 115 8.37 -10.92 -12.68
CA LEU A 115 8.91 -9.63 -12.26
C LEU A 115 9.98 -9.18 -13.27
N LYS A 116 9.66 -8.14 -14.06
CA LYS A 116 10.53 -7.64 -15.15
C LYS A 116 11.86 -7.07 -14.64
N ASN A 117 12.01 -6.96 -13.32
CA ASN A 117 13.17 -6.49 -12.57
C ASN A 117 13.79 -7.56 -11.65
N SER A 118 13.31 -8.80 -11.63
CA SER A 118 14.02 -9.87 -10.90
C SER A 118 15.17 -10.39 -11.76
N MET A 119 16.42 -10.02 -11.44
CA MET A 119 17.52 -10.88 -11.87
C MET A 119 17.41 -12.20 -11.11
N SER A 120 17.30 -13.27 -11.88
CA SER A 120 17.68 -14.61 -11.43
C SER A 120 19.08 -14.55 -10.84
N LEU A 121 19.23 -15.10 -9.63
CA LEU A 121 20.50 -15.28 -8.91
C LEU A 121 21.47 -16.13 -9.73
N GLY A 122 22.19 -15.48 -10.64
CA GLY A 122 23.55 -15.88 -10.98
C GLY A 122 24.45 -15.39 -9.85
N ALA A 123 24.97 -16.31 -9.06
CA ALA A 123 25.91 -16.04 -7.98
C ALA A 123 26.94 -14.98 -8.36
N SER A 124 26.89 -13.84 -7.71
CA SER A 124 28.03 -12.95 -7.56
C SER A 124 27.90 -12.33 -6.19
N ALA A 125 28.54 -12.99 -5.23
CA ALA A 125 28.86 -12.44 -3.94
C ALA A 125 29.69 -11.17 -4.17
N VAL A 126 29.01 -10.02 -4.25
CA VAL A 126 29.66 -8.75 -3.98
C VAL A 126 29.73 -8.66 -2.46
N SER A 127 30.88 -9.06 -1.93
CA SER A 127 31.24 -8.81 -0.54
C SER A 127 31.15 -7.30 -0.29
N PRO A 128 30.31 -6.81 0.63
CA PRO A 128 30.51 -5.46 1.12
C PRO A 128 31.82 -5.49 1.92
N ASN A 129 32.70 -4.58 1.57
CA ASN A 129 33.91 -4.29 2.33
C ASN A 129 33.45 -3.85 3.73
N VAL A 130 33.59 -4.72 4.73
CA VAL A 130 33.25 -4.46 6.13
C VAL A 130 34.36 -3.58 6.69
N ASP A 131 34.37 -2.29 6.35
CA ASP A 131 35.22 -1.29 6.99
C ASP A 131 34.72 0.12 6.66
N GLN A 132 33.62 0.52 7.32
CA GLN A 132 33.16 1.89 7.65
C GLN A 132 31.65 1.78 7.91
N LEU A 133 31.18 1.62 9.13
CA LEU A 133 31.14 2.69 10.12
C LEU A 133 30.73 2.08 11.48
N ALA A 134 31.71 1.63 12.26
CA ALA A 134 31.46 1.35 13.67
C ALA A 134 31.33 2.67 14.45
N ASN A 135 30.36 2.71 15.35
CA ASN A 135 30.17 3.69 16.42
C ASN A 135 29.75 5.11 16.02
N VAL A 136 28.45 5.28 15.86
CA VAL A 136 27.75 6.41 16.50
C VAL A 136 26.57 5.80 17.24
N LEU A 137 26.41 6.16 18.52
CA LEU A 137 25.13 6.00 19.23
C LEU A 137 24.10 6.84 18.46
N ALA A 138 23.59 6.28 17.36
CA ALA A 138 22.59 6.95 16.55
C ALA A 138 21.31 7.01 17.37
N PRO A 139 20.58 8.14 17.34
CA PRO A 139 19.22 8.19 17.86
C PRO A 139 18.43 7.00 17.30
N ARG A 140 17.50 6.44 18.07
CA ARG A 140 16.47 5.56 17.52
C ARG A 140 15.77 6.33 16.40
N LEU A 141 16.20 6.08 15.18
CA LEU A 141 15.52 6.53 14.00
C LEU A 141 14.50 5.44 13.74
N ASP A 142 13.23 5.80 13.76
CA ASP A 142 12.12 4.98 13.24
C ASP A 142 12.26 4.71 11.71
N ASP A 143 13.45 4.93 11.13
CA ASP A 143 13.80 4.74 9.74
C ASP A 143 14.72 3.51 9.64
N CYS A 144 14.18 2.44 9.07
CA CYS A 144 14.94 1.27 8.67
C CYS A 144 16.14 1.63 7.77
N SER A 145 17.14 0.76 7.73
CA SER A 145 18.35 0.93 6.92
C SER A 145 18.05 1.45 5.52
N ARG A 146 18.85 2.43 5.07
CA ARG A 146 18.74 3.01 3.71
C ARG A 146 19.31 2.12 2.61
N LEU A 147 19.95 1.01 2.96
CA LEU A 147 20.46 0.08 1.96
C LEU A 147 19.30 -0.71 1.35
N GLY A 148 19.44 -1.05 0.07
CA GLY A 148 18.45 -1.89 -0.60
C GLY A 148 18.50 -3.34 -0.09
N CYS A 149 17.41 -4.06 -0.31
CA CYS A 149 17.28 -5.48 0.02
C CYS A 149 16.80 -6.27 -1.19
N TYR A 150 17.10 -7.57 -1.21
CA TYR A 150 16.47 -8.51 -2.12
C TYR A 150 15.45 -9.39 -1.40
N ARG A 151 15.75 -9.79 -0.16
CA ARG A 151 14.92 -10.68 0.66
C ARG A 151 14.90 -10.23 2.12
N HIS A 152 13.97 -10.79 2.90
CA HIS A 152 13.84 -10.58 4.35
C HIS A 152 15.17 -10.69 5.13
N PRO A 153 16.03 -11.71 4.89
CA PRO A 153 17.28 -11.84 5.63
C PRO A 153 18.28 -10.71 5.40
N ASP A 154 18.22 -10.02 4.25
CA ASP A 154 19.08 -8.87 3.99
C ASP A 154 18.76 -7.73 4.96
N CYS A 155 17.49 -7.56 5.32
CA CYS A 155 17.05 -6.53 6.27
C CYS A 155 17.35 -6.92 7.71
N GLU A 156 17.08 -8.17 8.08
CA GLU A 156 17.40 -8.70 9.41
C GLU A 156 18.90 -8.59 9.74
N ALA A 157 19.76 -8.79 8.74
CA ALA A 157 21.21 -8.63 8.89
C ALA A 157 21.64 -7.16 9.06
N GLN A 158 20.82 -6.20 8.62
CA GLN A 158 21.13 -4.76 8.68
C GLN A 158 20.57 -4.11 9.95
N ASP A 159 19.32 -4.40 10.31
CA ASP A 159 18.67 -3.90 11.51
C ASP A 159 17.73 -4.98 12.09
N PRO A 160 17.96 -5.42 13.35
CA PRO A 160 17.09 -6.40 14.01
C PRO A 160 15.62 -5.99 14.14
N HIS A 161 15.29 -4.70 14.01
CA HIS A 161 13.92 -4.22 14.10
C HIS A 161 13.21 -4.18 12.74
N CYS A 162 13.96 -4.25 11.63
CA CYS A 162 13.43 -4.18 10.28
C CYS A 162 13.73 -5.49 9.56
N HIS A 163 12.73 -6.35 9.43
CA HIS A 163 12.90 -7.72 8.95
C HIS A 163 12.16 -7.97 7.63
N HIS A 164 11.42 -6.97 7.14
CA HIS A 164 10.66 -7.09 5.90
C HIS A 164 11.34 -6.32 4.78
N CYS A 165 11.33 -6.93 3.59
CA CYS A 165 11.94 -6.41 2.38
C CYS A 165 10.81 -6.22 1.39
N VAL A 166 10.56 -4.97 1.02
CA VAL A 166 9.40 -4.58 0.22
C VAL A 166 9.87 -3.98 -1.08
N HIS A 167 9.44 -4.58 -2.19
CA HIS A 167 9.68 -4.10 -3.55
C HIS A 167 8.46 -3.31 -4.05
N ASP A 168 8.70 -2.19 -4.69
CA ASP A 168 7.66 -1.30 -5.25
C ASP A 168 7.41 -1.53 -6.75
N GLY A 169 8.05 -2.55 -7.34
CA GLY A 169 7.91 -2.90 -8.76
C GLY A 169 8.64 -1.96 -9.73
N VAL A 170 9.23 -0.87 -9.23
CA VAL A 170 9.97 0.11 -10.04
C VAL A 170 11.46 -0.03 -9.84
N ASN A 171 11.88 -0.16 -8.59
CA ASN A 171 13.29 -0.29 -8.25
C ASN A 171 13.77 -1.73 -8.41
N PHE A 172 15.07 -1.88 -8.67
CA PHE A 172 15.72 -3.19 -8.75
C PHE A 172 15.92 -3.83 -7.37
N PHE A 173 16.02 -2.99 -6.34
CA PHE A 173 16.17 -3.39 -4.95
C PHE A 173 14.94 -2.94 -4.17
N GLY A 174 14.53 -3.76 -3.22
CA GLY A 174 13.51 -3.42 -2.24
C GLY A 174 14.07 -2.52 -1.15
N LYS A 175 13.19 -2.11 -0.25
CA LYS A 175 13.51 -1.34 0.96
C LYS A 175 13.16 -2.14 2.20
N CYS A 176 13.99 -1.97 3.23
CA CYS A 176 13.72 -2.57 4.53
C CYS A 176 12.62 -1.80 5.26
N ASP A 177 11.70 -2.54 5.86
CA ASP A 177 10.62 -2.03 6.69
C ASP A 177 10.41 -2.95 7.91
N LEU A 178 9.61 -2.46 8.87
CA LEU A 178 9.24 -3.14 10.11
C LEU A 178 8.37 -4.37 9.87
#